data_AF-A0AAD7AG33-F1
#
_entry.id   AF-A0AAD7AG33-F1
#
_cell.length_a   1.000
_cell.length_b   1.000
_cell.length_c   1.000
_cell.angle_alpha   90.00
_cell.angle_beta   90.00
_cell.angle_gamma   90.00
#
_symmetry.space_group_name_H-M   'P 1'
#
loop_
_entity.id
_entity.type
_entity.pdbx_description
1 polymer ?
#
loop_
_entity_poly.entity_id
_entity_poly.type
_entity_poly.pdbx_seq_one_letter_code
_entity_poly.pdbx_strand_id
1 'polypeptide(L)'
;MILPPYKPQASEEEQELLSAGASGSSPPPFQDNPHPPSGILIDFSDSSQVIPGGEEPPPEFTPYEAECFNTGSGNIVSHDAHLNTDGEALYRFLLSQSTISPQFRLHCRGTHTETRRRHVTHRTQDGRTQTRTESYTETVVDFDFEIDASHFSGPVHWSVDDSEPAYRGGMVREVDSPEGKRKATRAEVKLFKGWVDDRTARGLPPWVTSPDAYAAGMSTNATVLKSSRTLRQWADEYCASPKHLKEFTYEKVPYGWNIRQLENAVRAAIVASPYHGDVTVKFTTSASKIYIRPDNKLSRMLSNKWIKFLSIILLIFPFIWLFKRFHSRGGGTWAVCGGAYALKSWVPVEEPQTEDISIRKGPPPPAAAEGSSSSLIRTPAGTSRIAGVREGEWFRKWQPTIVRAVSNRYQCSTPLYHTTEEGIPQAHDLDGY
;
A
#
# COMPACT_ATOMS: atom_id res chain seq x y z
N MET A 1 -62.57 -19.60 2.35
CA MET A 1 -62.35 -18.78 1.15
C MET A 1 -60.96 -19.08 0.64
N ILE A 2 -60.90 -19.91 -0.40
CA ILE A 2 -59.66 -20.43 -1.02
C ILE A 2 -59.76 -19.97 -2.47
N LEU A 3 -58.83 -19.10 -2.89
CA LEU A 3 -58.70 -18.65 -4.28
C LEU A 3 -57.66 -19.53 -4.99
N PRO A 4 -57.90 -19.93 -6.25
CA PRO A 4 -57.03 -20.83 -6.99
C PRO A 4 -55.81 -20.12 -7.60
N PRO A 5 -54.74 -20.86 -7.92
CA PRO A 5 -53.49 -20.31 -8.46
C PRO A 5 -53.58 -19.99 -9.97
N TYR A 6 -52.97 -18.86 -10.30
CA TYR A 6 -52.80 -18.24 -11.61
C TYR A 6 -51.75 -19.00 -12.45
N LYS A 7 -52.12 -19.38 -13.69
CA LYS A 7 -51.20 -19.88 -14.74
C LYS A 7 -50.76 -18.70 -15.62
N PRO A 8 -49.46 -18.55 -15.95
CA PRO A 8 -49.04 -17.64 -17.00
C PRO A 8 -49.17 -18.31 -18.39
N GLN A 9 -49.90 -17.64 -19.28
CA GLN A 9 -49.95 -17.92 -20.72
C GLN A 9 -48.68 -17.35 -21.38
N ALA A 10 -48.01 -18.17 -22.20
CA ALA A 10 -46.99 -17.71 -23.13
C ALA A 10 -47.69 -17.14 -24.37
N SER A 11 -47.36 -15.89 -24.72
CA SER A 11 -47.86 -15.20 -25.92
C SER A 11 -46.95 -15.43 -27.11
N GLU A 12 -47.60 -15.75 -28.23
CA GLU A 12 -47.10 -15.97 -29.57
C GLU A 12 -46.52 -14.67 -30.17
N GLU A 13 -45.19 -14.60 -30.33
CA GLU A 13 -44.50 -13.62 -31.19
C GLU A 13 -43.28 -14.27 -31.88
N GLU A 14 -43.43 -15.51 -32.35
CA GLU A 14 -42.38 -16.21 -33.11
C GLU A 14 -42.93 -16.97 -34.33
N GLN A 15 -43.92 -16.39 -35.03
CA GLN A 15 -44.43 -16.91 -36.30
C GLN A 15 -44.71 -15.78 -37.30
N GLU A 16 -43.65 -15.12 -37.78
CA GLU A 16 -43.69 -14.46 -39.09
C GLU A 16 -42.26 -14.17 -39.58
N LEU A 17 -41.56 -15.22 -40.03
CA LEU A 17 -40.39 -15.09 -40.92
C LEU A 17 -40.13 -16.44 -41.62
N LEU A 18 -41.14 -16.90 -42.36
CA LEU A 18 -41.00 -17.98 -43.35
C LEU A 18 -41.72 -17.57 -44.62
N SER A 19 -40.99 -17.06 -45.61
CA SER A 19 -41.16 -17.41 -47.05
C SER A 19 -40.27 -16.51 -47.92
N ALA A 20 -39.08 -17.00 -48.28
CA ALA A 20 -38.46 -16.72 -49.58
C ALA A 20 -37.25 -17.65 -49.82
N GLY A 21 -37.42 -18.62 -50.72
CA GLY A 21 -36.44 -18.95 -51.77
C GLY A 21 -35.17 -19.70 -51.40
N ALA A 22 -35.18 -21.00 -51.67
CA ALA A 22 -34.04 -21.91 -51.69
C ALA A 22 -33.03 -21.61 -52.82
N SER A 23 -31.75 -21.89 -52.56
CA SER A 23 -30.71 -22.21 -53.55
C SER A 23 -29.65 -23.05 -52.83
N GLY A 24 -29.58 -24.34 -53.18
CA GLY A 24 -28.75 -25.32 -52.48
C GLY A 24 -27.31 -25.42 -52.98
N SER A 25 -26.43 -25.93 -52.12
CA SER A 25 -25.56 -27.07 -52.43
C SER A 25 -24.94 -27.59 -51.14
N SER A 26 -25.17 -28.87 -50.86
CA SER A 26 -24.50 -29.61 -49.79
C SER A 26 -23.07 -29.97 -50.22
N PRO A 27 -22.09 -30.03 -49.31
CA PRO A 27 -20.76 -30.49 -49.66
C PRO A 27 -20.76 -32.00 -50.00
N PRO A 28 -19.92 -32.45 -50.95
CA PRO A 28 -19.92 -33.83 -51.41
C PRO A 28 -19.33 -34.80 -50.35
N PRO A 29 -19.75 -36.08 -50.36
CA PRO A 29 -19.20 -37.09 -49.46
C PRO A 29 -17.80 -37.55 -49.92
N PHE A 30 -16.98 -37.93 -48.95
CA PHE A 30 -15.61 -38.40 -49.11
C PHE A 30 -15.57 -39.68 -49.97
N GLN A 31 -14.85 -39.63 -51.10
CA GLN A 31 -14.54 -40.79 -51.93
C GLN A 31 -13.12 -41.29 -51.62
N ASP A 32 -13.02 -42.49 -51.07
CA ASP A 32 -11.75 -43.23 -50.98
C ASP A 32 -11.33 -43.70 -52.37
N ASN A 33 -10.26 -43.11 -52.91
CA ASN A 33 -9.57 -43.62 -54.10
C ASN A 33 -8.18 -44.16 -53.71
N PRO A 34 -7.82 -45.40 -54.09
CA PRO A 34 -6.57 -46.02 -53.71
C PRO A 34 -5.49 -45.73 -54.75
N HIS A 35 -4.69 -44.68 -54.53
CA HIS A 35 -3.41 -44.50 -55.22
C HIS A 35 -2.31 -44.10 -54.23
N PRO A 36 -1.09 -44.64 -54.37
CA PRO A 36 -0.08 -44.59 -53.33
C PRO A 36 0.44 -43.16 -53.13
N PRO A 37 0.67 -42.71 -51.88
CA PRO A 37 1.25 -41.41 -51.64
C PRO A 37 2.71 -41.41 -52.09
N SER A 38 3.02 -40.58 -53.09
CA SER A 38 4.38 -40.12 -53.38
C SER A 38 4.88 -39.34 -52.17
N GLY A 39 5.48 -40.06 -51.22
CA GLY A 39 6.11 -39.47 -50.05
C GLY A 39 7.28 -38.59 -50.50
N ILE A 40 7.13 -37.28 -50.33
CA ILE A 40 8.27 -36.36 -50.29
C ILE A 40 9.00 -36.68 -48.98
N LEU A 41 10.05 -37.48 -49.08
CA LEU A 41 11.05 -37.66 -48.04
C LEU A 41 11.78 -36.32 -47.92
N ILE A 42 11.38 -35.50 -46.95
CA ILE A 42 12.15 -34.31 -46.56
C ILE A 42 13.33 -34.83 -45.74
N ASP A 43 14.49 -34.88 -46.40
CA ASP A 43 15.78 -35.16 -45.79
C ASP A 43 16.20 -33.94 -44.95
N PHE A 44 16.26 -34.09 -43.62
CA PHE A 44 16.64 -33.04 -42.67
C PHE A 44 18.17 -32.91 -42.52
N SER A 45 18.95 -33.35 -43.51
CA SER A 45 20.41 -33.43 -43.44
C SER A 45 21.17 -32.27 -44.11
N ASP A 46 20.49 -31.21 -44.57
CA ASP A 46 21.18 -30.11 -45.27
C ASP A 46 20.81 -28.73 -44.73
N SER A 47 21.38 -28.40 -43.58
CA SER A 47 21.39 -27.05 -43.03
C SER A 47 22.46 -26.20 -43.71
N SER A 48 22.23 -25.72 -44.95
CA SER A 48 23.04 -24.63 -45.51
C SER A 48 22.44 -23.92 -46.75
N GLN A 49 21.13 -23.66 -46.80
CA GLN A 49 20.58 -22.71 -47.78
C GLN A 49 19.89 -21.53 -47.08
N VAL A 50 20.68 -20.49 -46.79
CA VAL A 50 20.20 -19.17 -46.39
C VAL A 50 19.64 -18.48 -47.64
N ILE A 51 18.33 -18.33 -47.71
CA ILE A 51 17.66 -17.46 -48.69
C ILE A 51 18.03 -16.02 -48.35
N PRO A 52 18.66 -15.24 -49.25
CA PRO A 52 19.01 -13.85 -48.98
C PRO A 52 17.75 -12.98 -49.11
N GLY A 53 17.04 -12.80 -48.01
CA GLY A 53 15.83 -11.97 -47.94
C GLY A 53 14.98 -12.13 -46.68
N GLY A 54 15.50 -12.76 -45.62
CA GLY A 54 14.78 -12.89 -44.34
C GLY A 54 14.65 -11.53 -43.65
N GLU A 55 13.44 -11.24 -43.15
CA GLU A 55 13.19 -10.10 -42.27
C GLU A 55 14.22 -10.11 -41.14
N GLU A 56 14.81 -8.95 -40.85
CA GLU A 56 15.72 -8.81 -39.71
C GLU A 56 15.06 -9.43 -38.47
N PRO A 57 15.80 -10.23 -37.68
CA PRO A 57 15.22 -10.84 -36.49
C PRO A 57 14.58 -9.72 -35.65
N PRO A 58 13.34 -9.91 -35.16
CA PRO A 58 12.67 -8.88 -34.40
C PRO A 58 13.60 -8.42 -33.28
N PRO A 59 13.71 -7.10 -33.06
CA PRO A 59 14.62 -6.58 -32.05
C PRO A 59 14.37 -7.28 -30.72
N GLU A 60 15.45 -7.58 -30.01
CA GLU A 60 15.39 -8.23 -28.71
C GLU A 60 14.43 -7.46 -27.81
N PHE A 61 13.47 -8.17 -27.19
CA PHE A 61 12.42 -7.55 -26.39
C PHE A 61 13.05 -6.88 -25.17
N THR A 62 13.30 -5.57 -25.25
CA THR A 62 13.81 -4.82 -24.11
C THR A 62 12.69 -4.70 -23.07
N PRO A 63 12.95 -5.09 -21.80
CA PRO A 63 11.98 -4.90 -20.73
C PRO A 63 11.60 -3.42 -20.65
N TYR A 64 10.32 -3.11 -20.77
CA TYR A 64 9.82 -1.76 -20.67
C TYR A 64 10.02 -1.20 -19.25
N GLU A 65 10.82 -0.14 -19.12
CA GLU A 65 11.04 0.60 -17.88
C GLU A 65 10.27 1.92 -17.92
N ALA A 66 9.27 2.06 -17.04
CA ALA A 66 8.45 3.27 -17.01
C ALA A 66 9.15 4.46 -16.35
N GLU A 67 8.95 5.66 -16.90
CA GLU A 67 9.45 6.91 -16.31
C GLU A 67 8.78 7.18 -14.95
N CYS A 68 9.54 7.22 -13.87
CA CYS A 68 9.03 7.61 -12.56
C CYS A 68 10.08 8.36 -11.72
N PHE A 69 9.62 9.10 -10.71
CA PHE A 69 10.48 9.82 -9.78
C PHE A 69 9.92 9.78 -8.36
N ASN A 70 10.80 9.94 -7.38
CA ASN A 70 10.44 9.97 -5.97
C ASN A 70 10.18 11.41 -5.49
N THR A 71 9.13 11.59 -4.69
CA THR A 71 8.89 12.84 -3.97
C THR A 71 9.83 12.95 -2.76
N GLY A 72 9.89 14.13 -2.14
CA GLY A 72 10.65 14.31 -0.88
C GLY A 72 10.15 13.46 0.30
N SER A 73 8.95 12.87 0.20
CA SER A 73 8.42 11.91 1.18
C SER A 73 8.64 10.45 0.76
N GLY A 74 9.43 10.21 -0.30
CA GLY A 74 9.70 8.89 -0.86
C GLY A 74 8.57 8.29 -1.70
N ASN A 75 7.47 9.02 -1.96
CA ASN A 75 6.38 8.49 -2.77
C ASN A 75 6.77 8.47 -4.24
N ILE A 76 6.32 7.46 -4.97
CA ILE A 76 6.62 7.31 -6.39
C ILE A 76 5.56 8.06 -7.20
N VAL A 77 5.99 8.84 -8.20
CA VAL A 77 5.11 9.52 -9.15
C VAL A 77 5.58 9.17 -10.56
N SER A 78 4.64 8.73 -11.41
CA SER A 78 4.88 8.52 -12.83
C SER A 78 3.94 9.38 -13.68
N HIS A 79 4.50 9.94 -14.74
CA HIS A 79 3.77 10.63 -15.81
C HIS A 79 3.86 9.88 -17.13
N ASP A 80 4.25 8.61 -17.10
CA ASP A 80 4.54 7.84 -18.30
C ASP A 80 3.26 7.62 -19.13
N ALA A 81 3.33 7.91 -20.44
CA ALA A 81 2.21 7.79 -21.35
C ALA A 81 1.71 6.35 -21.52
N HIS A 82 2.61 5.36 -21.49
CA HIS A 82 2.25 3.96 -21.65
C HIS A 82 1.47 3.43 -20.43
N LEU A 83 1.86 3.83 -19.22
CA LEU A 83 1.10 3.52 -17.98
C LEU A 83 -0.30 4.15 -17.93
N ASN A 84 -0.58 5.14 -18.78
CA ASN A 84 -1.88 5.81 -18.85
C ASN A 84 -2.81 5.30 -19.95
N THR A 85 -2.28 4.45 -20.84
CA THR A 85 -2.96 3.93 -22.04
C THR A 85 -3.11 2.42 -21.99
N ASP A 86 -2.11 1.71 -21.46
CA ASP A 86 -2.14 0.26 -21.28
C ASP A 86 -2.30 -0.12 -19.81
N GLY A 87 -3.44 -0.75 -19.48
CA GLY A 87 -3.69 -1.25 -18.14
C GLY A 87 -2.72 -2.37 -17.73
N GLU A 88 -2.04 -3.02 -18.67
CA GLU A 88 -1.12 -4.13 -18.41
C GLU A 88 0.20 -3.62 -17.90
N ALA A 89 0.76 -2.68 -18.66
CA ALA A 89 1.93 -1.93 -18.25
C ALA A 89 1.70 -1.32 -16.87
N LEU A 90 0.54 -0.70 -16.63
CA LEU A 90 0.17 -0.18 -15.31
C LEU A 90 0.13 -1.27 -14.23
N TYR A 91 -0.58 -2.37 -14.46
CA TYR A 91 -0.68 -3.45 -13.49
C TYR A 91 0.71 -4.03 -13.14
N ARG A 92 1.52 -4.36 -14.15
CA ARG A 92 2.89 -4.88 -13.97
C ARG A 92 3.78 -3.88 -13.23
N PHE A 93 3.68 -2.59 -13.56
CA PHE A 93 4.39 -1.53 -12.86
C PHE A 93 4.00 -1.46 -11.38
N LEU A 94 2.70 -1.56 -11.05
CA LEU A 94 2.26 -1.57 -9.65
C LEU A 94 2.79 -2.78 -8.89
N LEU A 95 2.81 -3.96 -9.50
CA LEU A 95 3.40 -5.16 -8.91
C LEU A 95 4.90 -4.99 -8.67
N SER A 96 5.66 -4.54 -9.66
CA SER A 96 7.10 -4.33 -9.50
C SER A 96 7.40 -3.30 -8.41
N GLN A 97 6.74 -2.15 -8.42
CA GLN A 97 6.93 -1.12 -7.41
C GLN A 97 6.42 -1.51 -6.01
N SER A 98 5.55 -2.52 -5.90
CA SER A 98 5.10 -3.06 -4.62
C SER A 98 6.13 -3.98 -3.94
N THR A 99 7.12 -4.48 -4.67
CA THR A 99 8.24 -5.21 -4.07
C THR A 99 9.11 -4.30 -3.18
N ILE A 100 9.14 -3.00 -3.49
CA ILE A 100 9.80 -1.98 -2.69
C ILE A 100 8.88 -1.63 -1.51
N SER A 101 9.26 -2.02 -0.29
CA SER A 101 8.47 -1.76 0.90
C SER A 101 8.39 -0.26 1.25
N PRO A 102 7.32 0.18 1.92
CA PRO A 102 7.30 1.52 2.52
C PRO A 102 8.35 1.63 3.63
N GLN A 103 8.63 2.85 4.05
CA GLN A 103 9.45 3.13 5.23
C GLN A 103 8.52 3.32 6.43
N PHE A 104 8.82 2.67 7.54
CA PHE A 104 8.02 2.71 8.76
C PHE A 104 8.90 2.96 9.95
N ARG A 105 8.69 4.10 10.62
CA ARG A 105 9.60 4.60 11.65
C ARG A 105 8.85 4.98 12.91
N LEU A 106 9.44 4.71 14.06
CA LEU A 106 9.05 5.28 15.33
C LEU A 106 9.74 6.63 15.48
N HIS A 107 8.98 7.70 15.63
CA HIS A 107 9.48 9.03 15.96
C HIS A 107 9.26 9.31 17.45
N CYS A 108 10.33 9.63 18.17
CA CYS A 108 10.30 10.00 19.58
C CYS A 108 10.86 11.42 19.74
N ARG A 109 10.04 12.31 20.28
CA ARG A 109 10.40 13.70 20.52
C ARG A 109 10.00 14.14 21.93
N GLY A 110 10.94 14.73 22.65
CA GLY A 110 10.73 15.31 23.97
C GLY A 110 10.98 16.81 23.93
N THR A 111 10.07 17.59 24.51
CA THR A 111 10.23 19.04 24.63
C THR A 111 9.88 19.52 26.02
N HIS A 112 10.53 20.58 26.49
CA HIS A 112 10.10 21.29 27.68
C HIS A 112 9.95 22.78 27.39
N THR A 113 9.25 23.45 28.28
CA THR A 113 8.97 24.88 28.18
C THR A 113 9.86 25.63 29.16
N GLU A 114 10.71 26.52 28.65
CA GLU A 114 11.62 27.35 29.43
C GLU A 114 11.16 28.82 29.39
N THR A 115 11.17 29.52 30.53
CA THR A 115 10.91 30.96 30.58
C THR A 115 12.23 31.71 30.54
N ARG A 116 12.52 32.37 29.41
CA ARG A 116 13.74 33.18 29.23
C ARG A 116 13.44 34.66 29.39
N ARG A 117 14.45 35.41 29.82
CA ARG A 117 14.39 36.87 29.92
C ARG A 117 15.27 37.48 28.84
N ARG A 118 14.73 38.45 28.09
CA ARG A 118 15.50 39.27 27.16
C ARG A 118 15.40 40.74 27.53
N HIS A 119 16.46 41.48 27.27
CA HIS A 119 16.44 42.93 27.38
C HIS A 119 15.97 43.51 26.04
N VAL A 120 14.83 44.19 26.05
CA VAL A 120 14.32 44.90 24.88
C VAL A 120 14.57 46.37 25.09
N THR A 121 15.28 46.97 24.15
CA THR A 121 15.59 48.38 24.15
C THR A 121 14.61 49.09 23.22
N HIS A 122 13.77 49.96 23.78
CA HIS A 122 12.83 50.76 23.02
C HIS A 122 13.26 52.24 23.06
N ARG A 123 13.25 52.90 21.90
CA ARG A 123 13.51 54.33 21.80
C ARG A 123 12.17 55.07 21.91
N THR A 124 11.99 55.83 22.98
CA THR A 124 10.78 56.64 23.16
C THR A 124 10.78 57.85 22.21
N GLN A 125 9.61 58.44 22.01
CA GLN A 125 9.38 59.60 21.12
C GLN A 125 10.31 60.79 21.44
N ASP A 126 10.75 60.90 22.70
CA ASP A 126 11.68 61.93 23.19
C ASP A 126 13.16 61.61 22.92
N GLY A 127 13.47 60.58 22.13
CA GLY A 127 14.83 60.21 21.75
C GLY A 127 15.65 59.49 22.83
N ARG A 128 15.07 59.26 24.02
CA ARG A 128 15.69 58.48 25.10
C ARG A 128 15.54 56.98 24.86
N THR A 129 16.56 56.25 25.29
CA THR A 129 16.63 54.80 25.16
C THR A 129 16.24 54.18 26.49
N GLN A 130 15.14 53.41 26.52
CA GLN A 130 14.71 52.69 27.71
C GLN A 130 14.88 51.18 27.50
N THR A 131 15.58 50.53 28.41
CA THR A 131 15.74 49.07 28.41
C THR A 131 14.75 48.47 29.40
N ARG A 132 13.88 47.58 28.91
CA ARG A 132 12.96 46.80 29.75
C ARG A 132 13.30 45.31 29.63
N THR A 133 13.26 44.61 30.76
CA THR A 133 13.35 43.15 30.78
C THR A 133 11.98 42.57 30.47
N GLU A 134 11.88 41.80 29.39
CA GLU A 134 10.68 41.03 29.01
C GLU A 134 10.96 39.54 29.23
N SER A 135 10.03 38.85 29.89
CA SER A 135 10.02 37.38 29.96
C SER A 135 9.22 36.81 28.79
N TYR A 136 9.78 35.84 28.08
CA TYR A 136 9.06 35.07 27.06
C TYR A 136 9.26 33.58 27.29
N THR A 137 8.33 32.79 26.79
CA THR A 137 8.30 31.35 26.92
C THR A 137 8.82 30.71 25.63
N GLU A 138 9.81 29.83 25.73
CA GLU A 138 10.44 29.12 24.62
C GLU A 138 10.27 27.61 24.81
N THR A 139 9.87 26.89 23.76
CA THR A 139 9.81 25.42 23.77
C THR A 139 11.14 24.88 23.26
N VAL A 140 11.88 24.22 24.14
CA VAL A 140 13.20 23.65 23.85
C VAL A 140 13.04 22.15 23.58
N VAL A 141 13.68 21.65 22.52
CA VAL A 141 13.72 20.22 22.19
C VAL A 141 14.84 19.58 23.00
N ASP A 142 14.50 18.58 23.82
CA ASP A 142 15.47 17.84 24.62
C ASP A 142 16.04 16.66 23.84
N PHE A 143 15.18 15.86 23.21
CA PHE A 143 15.57 14.75 22.36
C PHE A 143 14.63 14.67 21.15
N ASP A 144 15.16 14.22 20.03
CA ASP A 144 14.43 14.06 18.77
C ASP A 144 15.16 13.02 17.90
N PHE A 145 14.60 11.83 17.80
CA PHE A 145 15.19 10.75 17.03
C PHE A 145 14.14 9.82 16.42
N GLU A 146 14.53 9.13 15.36
CA GLU A 146 13.73 8.12 14.70
C GLU A 146 14.36 6.73 14.85
N ILE A 147 13.54 5.68 14.92
CA ILE A 147 13.97 4.28 14.85
C ILE A 147 13.30 3.64 13.65
N ASP A 148 14.07 2.95 12.80
CA ASP A 148 13.51 2.18 11.70
C ASP A 148 12.85 0.89 12.20
N ALA A 149 11.63 0.65 11.74
CA ALA A 149 10.83 -0.53 12.03
C ALA A 149 10.34 -1.20 10.73
N SER A 150 11.06 -0.99 9.62
CA SER A 150 10.64 -1.36 8.27
C SER A 150 10.86 -2.86 7.96
N HIS A 151 10.56 -3.75 8.89
CA HIS A 151 10.73 -5.20 8.73
C HIS A 151 9.42 -5.87 8.32
N PHE A 152 9.22 -6.02 7.02
CA PHE A 152 7.95 -6.48 6.45
C PHE A 152 8.04 -7.87 5.82
N SER A 153 6.89 -8.55 5.83
CA SER A 153 6.57 -9.66 4.94
C SER A 153 5.43 -9.26 4.00
N GLY A 154 5.44 -9.77 2.77
CA GLY A 154 4.52 -9.33 1.71
C GLY A 154 5.24 -8.53 0.61
N PRO A 155 4.52 -7.96 -0.35
CA PRO A 155 3.18 -7.38 -0.22
C PRO A 155 2.01 -8.36 -0.39
N VAL A 156 0.91 -8.12 0.34
CA VAL A 156 -0.40 -8.71 0.05
C VAL A 156 -1.28 -7.67 -0.64
N HIS A 157 -1.65 -7.92 -1.89
CA HIS A 157 -2.47 -6.99 -2.66
C HIS A 157 -3.93 -7.02 -2.21
N TRP A 158 -4.49 -5.83 -1.95
CA TRP A 158 -5.85 -5.67 -1.47
C TRP A 158 -6.62 -4.65 -2.30
N SER A 159 -7.94 -4.78 -2.29
CA SER A 159 -8.87 -3.83 -2.90
C SER A 159 -9.94 -3.45 -1.89
N VAL A 160 -10.38 -2.19 -1.94
CA VAL A 160 -11.46 -1.65 -1.11
C VAL A 160 -12.76 -2.37 -1.44
N ASP A 161 -13.54 -2.72 -0.41
CA ASP A 161 -14.87 -3.33 -0.59
C ASP A 161 -15.81 -2.38 -1.34
N ASP A 162 -16.69 -2.93 -2.17
CA ASP A 162 -17.61 -2.14 -3.00
C ASP A 162 -18.59 -1.29 -2.16
N SER A 163 -18.94 -1.76 -0.96
CA SER A 163 -19.78 -1.03 -0.01
C SER A 163 -19.04 0.12 0.70
N GLU A 164 -17.71 0.17 0.63
CA GLU A 164 -16.89 1.17 1.32
C GLU A 164 -16.65 2.44 0.45
N PRO A 165 -16.72 3.65 1.04
CA PRO A 165 -16.48 4.90 0.32
C PRO A 165 -15.05 5.07 -0.21
N ALA A 166 -14.86 4.91 -1.53
CA ALA A 166 -13.57 5.03 -2.22
C ALA A 166 -13.65 5.97 -3.43
N TYR A 167 -12.51 6.45 -3.92
CA TYR A 167 -12.50 7.18 -5.20
C TYR A 167 -12.44 6.16 -6.35
N ARG A 168 -13.52 6.06 -7.14
CA ARG A 168 -13.70 5.03 -8.19
C ARG A 168 -13.78 5.64 -9.60
N GLY A 169 -12.97 6.66 -9.83
CA GLY A 169 -12.89 7.43 -11.06
C GLY A 169 -13.52 8.80 -10.98
N GLY A 170 -14.41 9.06 -10.03
CA GLY A 170 -14.97 10.38 -9.74
C GLY A 170 -14.03 11.32 -8.96
N MET A 171 -14.48 12.57 -8.77
CA MET A 171 -13.88 13.54 -7.84
C MET A 171 -14.55 13.51 -6.45
N VAL A 172 -15.41 12.52 -6.22
CA VAL A 172 -16.09 12.23 -4.97
C VAL A 172 -15.84 10.79 -4.59
N ARG A 173 -16.01 10.48 -3.30
CA ARG A 173 -16.05 9.09 -2.87
C ARG A 173 -17.38 8.47 -3.26
N GLU A 174 -17.30 7.28 -3.80
CA GLU A 174 -18.39 6.51 -4.37
C GLU A 174 -18.43 5.14 -3.71
N VAL A 175 -19.64 4.60 -3.63
CA VAL A 175 -19.96 3.26 -3.14
C VAL A 175 -20.64 2.54 -4.30
N ASP A 176 -20.21 1.32 -4.58
CA ASP A 176 -20.81 0.48 -5.60
C ASP A 176 -21.91 -0.38 -4.93
N SER A 177 -23.15 -0.20 -5.40
CA SER A 177 -24.32 -0.99 -5.01
C SER A 177 -24.70 -1.93 -6.17
N PRO A 178 -25.44 -3.02 -5.93
CA PRO A 178 -26.04 -3.79 -7.03
C PRO A 178 -26.86 -2.93 -8.01
N GLU A 179 -27.40 -1.81 -7.54
CA GLU A 179 -28.16 -0.83 -8.34
C GLU A 179 -27.27 0.17 -9.13
N GLY A 180 -25.95 0.10 -8.94
CA GLY A 180 -24.97 0.96 -9.61
C GLY A 180 -24.12 1.80 -8.66
N LYS A 181 -23.29 2.68 -9.24
CA LYS A 181 -22.40 3.57 -8.48
C LYS A 181 -23.20 4.72 -7.87
N ARG A 182 -23.08 4.94 -6.56
CA ARG A 182 -23.64 6.11 -5.88
C ARG A 182 -22.58 6.93 -5.17
N LYS A 183 -22.83 8.22 -5.02
CA LYS A 183 -21.98 9.10 -4.20
C LYS A 183 -22.17 8.77 -2.72
N ALA A 184 -21.07 8.65 -1.99
CA ALA A 184 -21.09 8.46 -0.55
C ALA A 184 -21.58 9.73 0.17
N THR A 185 -22.38 9.55 1.21
CA THR A 185 -22.83 10.63 2.09
C THR A 185 -21.69 11.13 2.98
N ARG A 186 -21.80 12.36 3.50
CA ARG A 186 -20.78 12.91 4.41
C ARG A 186 -20.65 12.09 5.70
N ALA A 187 -21.76 11.55 6.21
CA ALA A 187 -21.77 10.72 7.41
C ALA A 187 -21.01 9.40 7.18
N GLU A 188 -21.29 8.69 6.08
CA GLU A 188 -20.57 7.47 5.68
C GLU A 188 -19.07 7.72 5.54
N VAL A 189 -18.68 8.83 4.87
CA VAL A 189 -17.27 9.19 4.72
C VAL A 189 -16.60 9.47 6.06
N LYS A 190 -17.30 10.11 7.01
CA LYS A 190 -16.77 10.38 8.36
C LYS A 190 -16.59 9.08 9.15
N LEU A 191 -17.59 8.20 9.13
CA LEU A 191 -17.53 6.90 9.78
C LEU A 191 -16.40 6.05 9.21
N PHE A 192 -16.29 5.98 7.88
CA PHE A 192 -15.23 5.26 7.21
C PHE A 192 -13.83 5.79 7.57
N LYS A 193 -13.63 7.11 7.63
CA LYS A 193 -12.35 7.68 8.07
C LYS A 193 -12.02 7.30 9.51
N GLY A 194 -12.98 7.44 10.43
CA GLY A 194 -12.78 7.04 11.83
C GLY A 194 -12.48 5.54 11.97
N TRP A 195 -13.12 4.70 11.14
CA TRP A 195 -12.82 3.27 11.06
C TRP A 195 -11.39 3.01 10.56
N VAL A 196 -10.97 3.64 9.47
CA VAL A 196 -9.60 3.50 8.93
C VAL A 196 -8.56 3.92 9.97
N ASP A 197 -8.80 5.01 10.71
CA ASP A 197 -7.90 5.48 11.76
C ASP A 197 -7.81 4.48 12.92
N ASP A 198 -8.95 3.94 13.40
CA ASP A 198 -8.96 2.94 14.48
C ASP A 198 -8.34 1.61 14.04
N ARG A 199 -8.64 1.17 12.81
CA ARG A 199 -8.10 -0.04 12.19
C ARG A 199 -6.57 0.03 12.08
N THR A 200 -6.05 1.15 11.59
CA THR A 200 -4.60 1.40 11.46
C THR A 200 -3.95 1.46 12.85
N ALA A 201 -4.58 2.15 13.81
CA ALA A 201 -4.07 2.23 15.18
C ALA A 201 -4.00 0.86 15.88
N ARG A 202 -4.91 -0.06 15.55
CA ARG A 202 -4.89 -1.44 16.06
C ARG A 202 -3.98 -2.38 15.27
N GLY A 203 -3.43 -1.95 14.13
CA GLY A 203 -2.63 -2.79 13.24
C GLY A 203 -3.44 -3.81 12.45
N LEU A 204 -4.74 -3.59 12.29
CA LEU A 204 -5.60 -4.52 11.55
C LEU A 204 -5.37 -4.38 10.03
N PRO A 205 -5.42 -5.48 9.26
CA PRO A 205 -5.25 -5.44 7.81
C PRO A 205 -6.31 -4.57 7.09
N PRO A 206 -6.01 -3.99 5.92
CA PRO A 206 -6.88 -3.06 5.22
C PRO A 206 -8.16 -3.68 4.60
N TRP A 207 -8.23 -5.00 4.46
CA TRP A 207 -9.44 -5.73 4.00
C TRP A 207 -10.39 -6.13 5.14
N VAL A 208 -10.02 -5.83 6.39
CA VAL A 208 -10.89 -6.10 7.54
C VAL A 208 -11.94 -5.01 7.64
N THR A 209 -13.20 -5.45 7.73
CA THR A 209 -14.39 -4.61 7.91
C THR A 209 -14.87 -4.55 9.36
N SER A 210 -14.61 -5.59 10.16
CA SER A 210 -14.95 -5.66 11.59
C SER A 210 -13.83 -6.31 12.42
N PRO A 211 -13.45 -5.71 13.57
CA PRO A 211 -12.44 -6.30 14.46
C PRO A 211 -12.84 -7.68 15.01
N ASP A 212 -14.12 -7.86 15.34
CA ASP A 212 -14.61 -9.08 15.99
C ASP A 212 -14.56 -10.27 15.02
N ALA A 213 -14.92 -10.02 13.75
CA ALA A 213 -14.79 -11.01 12.68
C ALA A 213 -13.32 -11.41 12.42
N TYR A 214 -12.39 -10.47 12.59
CA TYR A 214 -10.96 -10.78 12.50
C TYR A 214 -10.46 -11.59 13.70
N ALA A 215 -10.85 -11.22 14.92
CA ALA A 215 -10.48 -11.94 16.13
C ALA A 215 -11.04 -13.37 16.18
N ALA A 216 -12.23 -13.60 15.63
CA ALA A 216 -12.85 -14.92 15.49
C ALA A 216 -12.19 -15.82 14.43
N GLY A 217 -11.12 -15.37 13.76
CA GLY A 217 -10.45 -16.13 12.70
C GLY A 217 -11.26 -16.24 11.40
N MET A 218 -12.45 -15.61 11.30
CA MET A 218 -13.25 -15.64 10.08
C MET A 218 -12.61 -14.82 8.95
N SER A 219 -11.77 -13.84 9.30
CA SER A 219 -11.10 -12.97 8.32
C SER A 219 -9.70 -13.44 7.90
N THR A 220 -9.17 -14.55 8.42
CA THR A 220 -7.89 -15.11 7.95
C THR A 220 -8.04 -15.92 6.66
N ASN A 221 -9.24 -16.47 6.41
CA ASN A 221 -9.63 -17.13 5.14
C ASN A 221 -10.32 -16.16 4.17
N ALA A 222 -10.35 -14.85 4.48
CA ALA A 222 -11.11 -13.88 3.72
C ALA A 222 -10.41 -13.47 2.42
N THR A 223 -11.21 -13.39 1.35
CA THR A 223 -10.83 -12.76 0.08
C THR A 223 -10.22 -11.38 0.33
N VAL A 224 -8.91 -11.24 0.09
CA VAL A 224 -8.19 -9.98 0.30
C VAL A 224 -8.63 -8.91 -0.73
N LEU A 225 -9.02 -9.38 -1.91
CA LEU A 225 -9.67 -8.58 -2.94
C LEU A 225 -11.18 -8.54 -2.66
N LYS A 226 -11.63 -7.48 -1.97
CA LYS A 226 -13.04 -7.25 -1.62
C LYS A 226 -13.87 -6.55 -2.68
N SER A 227 -13.23 -5.96 -3.69
CA SER A 227 -13.94 -5.31 -4.78
C SER A 227 -14.44 -6.36 -5.77
N SER A 228 -15.57 -6.10 -6.41
CA SER A 228 -16.02 -6.86 -7.60
C SER A 228 -15.02 -6.81 -8.75
N ARG A 229 -14.09 -5.85 -8.73
CA ARG A 229 -13.06 -5.66 -9.76
C ARG A 229 -11.67 -6.01 -9.26
N THR A 230 -10.92 -6.68 -10.11
CA THR A 230 -9.50 -6.98 -9.84
C THR A 230 -8.64 -5.73 -9.98
N LEU A 231 -7.42 -5.76 -9.44
CA LEU A 231 -6.43 -4.69 -9.62
C LEU A 231 -6.20 -4.39 -11.10
N ARG A 232 -6.18 -5.43 -11.95
CA ARG A 232 -6.01 -5.28 -13.39
C ARG A 232 -7.19 -4.57 -14.04
N GLN A 233 -8.41 -4.94 -13.69
CA GLN A 233 -9.62 -4.29 -14.21
C GLN A 233 -9.71 -2.81 -13.78
N TRP A 234 -9.27 -2.48 -12.56
CA TRP A 234 -9.15 -1.08 -12.14
C TRP A 234 -8.11 -0.30 -12.94
N ALA A 235 -6.98 -0.94 -13.28
CA ALA A 235 -5.98 -0.36 -14.18
C ALA A 235 -6.56 -0.12 -15.59
N ASP A 236 -7.32 -1.07 -16.12
CA ASP A 236 -7.99 -0.94 -17.42
C ASP A 236 -9.01 0.21 -17.44
N GLU A 237 -9.85 0.32 -16.41
CA GLU A 237 -10.82 1.43 -16.31
C GLU A 237 -10.11 2.79 -16.20
N TYR A 238 -9.00 2.85 -15.46
CA TYR A 238 -8.18 4.07 -15.39
C TYR A 238 -7.62 4.44 -16.77
N CYS A 239 -7.06 3.47 -17.50
CA CYS A 239 -6.50 3.70 -18.83
C CYS A 239 -7.57 4.12 -19.84
N ALA A 240 -8.73 3.47 -19.83
CA ALA A 240 -9.88 3.79 -20.69
C ALA A 240 -10.51 5.16 -20.41
N SER A 241 -10.29 5.74 -19.22
CA SER A 241 -10.85 7.04 -18.86
C SER A 241 -10.28 8.20 -19.71
N PRO A 242 -11.14 9.02 -20.36
CA PRO A 242 -10.73 10.14 -21.22
C PRO A 242 -10.37 11.42 -20.43
N LYS A 243 -10.14 11.31 -19.11
CA LYS A 243 -9.94 12.45 -18.22
C LYS A 243 -8.51 12.97 -18.26
N HIS A 244 -8.35 14.29 -18.39
CA HIS A 244 -7.04 14.94 -18.49
C HIS A 244 -6.32 15.06 -17.14
N LEU A 245 -7.06 15.06 -16.03
CA LEU A 245 -6.52 15.12 -14.67
C LEU A 245 -6.91 13.88 -13.88
N LYS A 246 -6.74 12.71 -14.52
CA LYS A 246 -6.88 11.42 -13.85
C LYS A 246 -5.67 11.15 -12.95
N GLU A 247 -5.90 10.47 -11.82
CA GLU A 247 -4.84 10.05 -10.91
C GLU A 247 -5.18 8.67 -10.36
N PHE A 248 -4.29 7.71 -10.59
CA PHE A 248 -4.35 6.40 -9.94
C PHE A 248 -3.45 6.43 -8.72
N THR A 249 -3.99 6.09 -7.55
CA THR A 249 -3.27 6.04 -6.29
C THR A 249 -3.26 4.61 -5.78
N TYR A 250 -2.06 4.05 -5.66
CA TYR A 250 -1.83 2.77 -5.02
C TYR A 250 -1.22 2.99 -3.63
N GLU A 251 -1.85 2.43 -2.61
CA GLU A 251 -1.46 2.65 -1.21
C GLU A 251 -0.69 1.46 -0.63
N LYS A 252 0.44 1.74 0.01
CA LYS A 252 1.28 0.77 0.73
C LYS A 252 1.00 0.92 2.22
N VAL A 253 0.40 -0.09 2.82
CA VAL A 253 -0.12 -0.04 4.21
C VAL A 253 0.63 -1.05 5.09
N PRO A 254 1.43 -0.60 6.07
CA PRO A 254 1.98 -1.50 7.08
C PRO A 254 0.86 -1.94 8.04
N TYR A 255 0.87 -3.22 8.45
CA TYR A 255 -0.10 -3.78 9.39
C TYR A 255 0.52 -4.88 10.26
N GLY A 256 -0.22 -5.34 11.27
CA GLY A 256 0.16 -6.47 12.13
C GLY A 256 0.53 -6.08 13.56
N TRP A 257 1.02 -4.88 13.81
CA TRP A 257 1.33 -4.39 15.16
C TRP A 257 0.24 -3.49 15.71
N ASN A 258 -0.13 -3.67 16.98
CA ASN A 258 -1.00 -2.73 17.65
C ASN A 258 -0.25 -1.43 17.95
N ILE A 259 -0.26 -0.52 16.98
CA ILE A 259 0.49 0.74 17.00
C ILE A 259 0.12 1.58 18.22
N ARG A 260 -1.17 1.67 18.55
CA ARG A 260 -1.65 2.42 19.73
C ARG A 260 -1.06 1.88 21.03
N GLN A 261 -1.06 0.55 21.20
CA GLN A 261 -0.47 -0.05 22.41
C GLN A 261 1.05 0.12 22.44
N LEU A 262 1.72 -0.02 21.30
CA LEU A 262 3.16 0.14 21.20
C LEU A 262 3.60 1.59 21.49
N GLU A 263 2.92 2.59 20.93
CA GLU A 263 3.15 4.01 21.24
C GLU A 263 2.96 4.31 22.74
N ASN A 264 1.92 3.74 23.34
CA ASN A 264 1.67 3.89 24.77
C ASN A 264 2.75 3.21 25.63
N ALA A 265 3.21 2.02 25.24
CA ALA A 265 4.28 1.32 25.95
C ALA A 265 5.62 2.06 25.87
N VAL A 266 5.98 2.57 24.68
CA VAL A 266 7.17 3.40 24.49
C VAL A 266 7.06 4.69 25.32
N ARG A 267 5.92 5.38 25.25
CA ARG A 267 5.68 6.59 26.05
C ARG A 267 5.81 6.29 27.55
N ALA A 268 5.25 5.19 28.04
CA ALA A 268 5.37 4.78 29.44
C ALA A 268 6.82 4.51 29.85
N ALA A 269 7.62 3.87 28.99
CA ALA A 269 9.05 3.68 29.25
C ALA A 269 9.85 4.99 29.30
N ILE A 270 9.51 5.96 28.46
CA ILE A 270 10.12 7.29 28.48
C ILE A 270 9.76 8.03 29.78
N VAL A 271 8.50 8.01 30.19
CA VAL A 271 8.03 8.67 31.43
C VAL A 271 8.56 7.99 32.69
N ALA A 272 8.87 6.69 32.64
CA ALA A 272 9.53 5.97 33.73
C ALA A 272 11.02 6.34 33.89
N SER A 273 11.63 6.94 32.86
CA SER A 273 12.96 7.55 32.96
C SER A 273 12.87 8.90 33.72
N PRO A 274 13.97 9.49 34.20
CA PRO A 274 13.96 10.77 34.94
C PRO A 274 13.63 12.01 34.08
N TYR A 275 12.83 11.85 33.01
CA TYR A 275 12.41 12.91 32.10
C TYR A 275 11.02 13.45 32.47
N HIS A 276 10.91 14.77 32.61
CA HIS A 276 9.67 15.45 33.06
C HIS A 276 9.07 16.42 32.01
N GLY A 277 9.52 16.38 30.76
CA GLY A 277 8.99 17.21 29.68
C GLY A 277 7.75 16.62 29.00
N ASP A 278 7.24 17.34 27.99
CA ASP A 278 6.22 16.85 27.07
C ASP A 278 6.84 15.84 26.09
N VAL A 279 6.20 14.68 25.96
CA VAL A 279 6.69 13.58 25.13
C VAL A 279 5.71 13.31 24.00
N THR A 280 6.20 13.29 22.78
CA THR A 280 5.48 12.85 21.59
C THR A 280 6.14 11.58 21.04
N VAL A 281 5.37 10.50 20.99
CA VAL A 281 5.75 9.23 20.37
C VAL A 281 4.74 8.93 19.26
N LYS A 282 5.21 8.73 18.03
CA LYS A 282 4.35 8.45 16.88
C LYS A 282 5.04 7.52 15.87
N PHE A 283 4.31 6.55 15.33
CA PHE A 283 4.76 5.86 14.13
C PHE A 283 4.40 6.64 12.87
N THR A 284 5.36 6.79 11.98
CA THR A 284 5.20 7.46 10.68
C THR A 284 5.50 6.49 9.55
N THR A 285 4.78 6.65 8.43
CA THR A 285 5.00 5.86 7.21
C THR A 285 5.32 6.78 6.05
N SER A 286 6.50 6.64 5.47
CA SER A 286 6.95 7.31 4.23
C SER A 286 7.04 6.31 3.08
N ALA A 287 7.18 6.82 1.85
CA ALA A 287 7.15 6.02 0.63
C ALA A 287 5.90 5.12 0.50
N SER A 288 4.77 5.57 1.05
CA SER A 288 3.56 4.77 1.18
C SER A 288 2.63 4.85 -0.03
N LYS A 289 2.91 5.68 -1.04
CA LYS A 289 2.01 5.89 -2.18
C LYS A 289 2.72 5.88 -3.51
N ILE A 290 2.05 5.31 -4.51
CA ILE A 290 2.41 5.39 -5.92
C ILE A 290 1.31 6.17 -6.63
N TYR A 291 1.68 7.23 -7.33
CA TYR A 291 0.77 8.07 -8.10
C TYR A 291 1.04 7.93 -9.58
N ILE A 292 0.03 7.55 -10.34
CA ILE A 292 0.09 7.55 -11.81
C ILE A 292 -0.77 8.70 -12.29
N ARG A 293 -0.16 9.58 -13.06
CA ARG A 293 -0.79 10.77 -13.63
C ARG A 293 -0.59 10.77 -15.14
N PRO A 294 -1.49 11.38 -15.91
CA PRO A 294 -1.37 11.44 -17.36
C PRO A 294 -0.17 12.26 -17.80
N ASP A 295 0.36 11.85 -18.95
CA ASP A 295 1.38 12.60 -19.67
C ASP A 295 0.74 13.79 -20.41
N ASN A 296 0.50 14.87 -19.70
CA ASN A 296 0.13 16.12 -20.33
C ASN A 296 0.80 17.30 -19.62
N LYS A 297 0.95 18.40 -20.36
CA LYS A 297 1.63 19.61 -19.87
C LYS A 297 1.04 20.09 -18.55
N LEU A 298 -0.29 20.09 -18.42
CA LEU A 298 -0.97 20.56 -17.23
C LEU A 298 -0.71 19.66 -16.01
N SER A 299 -0.72 18.34 -16.19
CA SER A 299 -0.41 17.34 -15.17
C SER A 299 1.05 17.41 -14.73
N ARG A 300 2.01 17.48 -15.68
CA ARG A 300 3.44 17.66 -15.39
C ARG A 300 3.70 19.00 -14.69
N MET A 301 3.06 20.07 -15.15
CA MET A 301 3.11 21.41 -14.53
C MET A 301 2.62 21.36 -13.09
N LEU A 302 1.51 20.67 -12.84
CA LEU A 302 0.94 20.44 -11.51
C LEU A 302 1.72 19.43 -10.66
N SER A 303 2.78 18.81 -11.14
CA SER A 303 3.68 18.01 -10.30
C SER A 303 4.87 18.82 -9.78
N ASN A 304 5.27 19.88 -10.48
CA ASN A 304 6.37 20.74 -10.08
C ASN A 304 5.97 21.68 -8.92
N LYS A 305 6.72 21.64 -7.80
CA LYS A 305 6.47 22.46 -6.62
C LYS A 305 6.55 23.97 -6.90
N TRP A 306 7.51 24.40 -7.72
CA TRP A 306 7.68 25.81 -8.09
C TRP A 306 6.50 26.31 -8.94
N ILE A 307 6.04 25.51 -9.90
CA ILE A 307 4.93 25.93 -10.75
C ILE A 307 3.60 25.89 -9.98
N LYS A 308 3.43 24.97 -9.02
CA LYS A 308 2.31 25.04 -8.07
C LYS A 308 2.30 26.36 -7.31
N PHE A 309 3.45 26.77 -6.78
CA PHE A 309 3.58 28.04 -6.06
C PHE A 309 3.26 29.24 -6.96
N LEU A 310 3.80 29.26 -8.18
CA LEU A 310 3.48 30.31 -9.17
C LEU A 310 1.98 30.32 -9.53
N SER A 311 1.36 29.15 -9.69
CA SER A 311 -0.07 29.03 -10.00
C SER A 311 -0.97 29.53 -8.87
N ILE A 312 -0.49 29.49 -7.62
CA ILE A 312 -1.18 30.09 -6.46
C ILE A 312 -1.09 31.61 -6.53
N ILE A 313 0.10 32.16 -6.79
CA ILE A 313 0.30 33.62 -6.94
C ILE A 313 -0.57 34.17 -8.08
N LEU A 314 -0.65 33.43 -9.19
CA LEU A 314 -1.44 33.81 -10.36
C LEU A 314 -2.95 33.49 -10.22
N LEU A 315 -3.43 33.00 -9.07
CA LEU A 315 -4.83 32.63 -8.82
C LEU A 315 -5.45 31.69 -9.88
N ILE A 316 -4.63 30.84 -10.51
CA ILE A 316 -5.09 29.89 -11.55
C ILE A 316 -5.75 28.65 -10.90
N PHE A 317 -5.38 28.32 -9.67
CA PHE A 317 -5.87 27.15 -8.94
C PHE A 317 -7.42 27.01 -8.85
N PRO A 318 -8.21 28.06 -8.55
CA PRO A 318 -9.67 27.95 -8.56
C PRO A 318 -10.22 27.48 -9.92
N PHE A 319 -9.64 27.91 -11.04
CA PHE A 319 -10.06 27.47 -12.37
C PHE A 319 -9.71 26.00 -12.63
N ILE A 320 -8.51 25.58 -12.24
CA ILE A 320 -8.09 24.17 -12.32
C ILE A 320 -9.02 23.30 -11.46
N TRP A 321 -9.35 23.76 -10.26
CA TRP A 321 -10.28 23.06 -9.37
C TRP A 321 -11.68 22.96 -10.00
N LEU A 322 -12.20 24.04 -10.58
CA LEU A 322 -13.49 24.07 -11.26
C LEU A 322 -13.52 23.10 -12.44
N PHE A 323 -12.47 23.11 -13.28
CA PHE A 323 -12.30 22.17 -14.39
C PHE A 323 -12.24 20.72 -13.89
N LYS A 324 -11.44 20.45 -12.85
CA LYS A 324 -11.31 19.13 -12.26
C LYS A 324 -12.67 18.62 -11.74
N ARG A 325 -13.49 19.51 -11.17
CA ARG A 325 -14.74 19.17 -10.49
C ARG A 325 -15.96 19.05 -11.41
N PHE A 326 -16.13 19.98 -12.35
CA PHE A 326 -17.37 20.13 -13.12
C PHE A 326 -17.25 19.66 -14.56
N HIS A 327 -16.05 19.57 -15.12
CA HIS A 327 -15.87 19.13 -16.49
C HIS A 327 -15.84 17.59 -16.58
N SER A 328 -16.57 17.01 -17.53
CA SER A 328 -16.65 15.55 -17.73
C SER A 328 -15.28 14.91 -18.03
N ARG A 329 -14.43 15.61 -18.79
CA ARG A 329 -13.03 15.23 -19.08
C ARG A 329 -12.02 15.81 -18.09
N GLY A 330 -12.49 16.40 -17.00
CA GLY A 330 -11.65 17.06 -16.01
C GLY A 330 -10.91 16.06 -15.14
N GLY A 331 -11.34 15.96 -13.88
CA GLY A 331 -10.67 15.16 -12.85
C GLY A 331 -11.26 13.78 -12.65
N GLY A 332 -10.38 12.84 -12.33
CA GLY A 332 -10.78 11.54 -11.79
C GLY A 332 -9.72 11.00 -10.85
N THR A 333 -10.14 10.38 -9.76
CA THR A 333 -9.21 9.74 -8.83
C THR A 333 -9.62 8.29 -8.65
N TRP A 334 -8.64 7.39 -8.69
CA TRP A 334 -8.77 5.98 -8.37
C TRP A 334 -7.93 5.73 -7.12
N ALA A 335 -8.57 5.41 -6.01
CA ALA A 335 -7.93 5.06 -4.74
C ALA A 335 -8.68 3.86 -4.16
N VAL A 336 -8.53 2.72 -4.83
CA VAL A 336 -9.35 1.52 -4.68
C VAL A 336 -8.54 0.30 -4.26
N CYS A 337 -7.22 0.39 -4.27
CA CYS A 337 -6.36 -0.76 -4.08
C CYS A 337 -4.99 -0.38 -3.53
N GLY A 338 -4.28 -1.38 -3.03
CA GLY A 338 -2.96 -1.20 -2.46
C GLY A 338 -2.23 -2.50 -2.17
N GLY A 339 -1.06 -2.37 -1.56
CA GLY A 339 -0.26 -3.46 -1.03
C GLY A 339 -0.19 -3.34 0.48
N ALA A 340 -0.50 -4.41 1.19
CA ALA A 340 -0.38 -4.47 2.64
C ALA A 340 0.92 -5.20 3.01
N TYR A 341 1.65 -4.66 3.99
CA TYR A 341 2.96 -5.15 4.41
C TYR A 341 2.87 -5.58 5.87
N ALA A 342 3.00 -6.87 6.12
CA ALA A 342 2.80 -7.43 7.45
C ALA A 342 4.08 -7.36 8.26
N LEU A 343 4.04 -6.64 9.39
CA LEU A 343 5.08 -6.62 10.41
C LEU A 343 5.14 -7.96 11.17
N LYS A 344 3.98 -8.61 11.31
CA LYS A 344 3.83 -10.00 11.76
C LYS A 344 2.71 -10.69 10.97
N SER A 345 2.93 -11.93 10.57
CA SER A 345 1.94 -12.77 9.87
C SER A 345 1.91 -14.18 10.44
N TRP A 346 0.75 -14.82 10.38
CA TRP A 346 0.59 -16.24 10.72
C TRP A 346 0.75 -17.05 9.44
N VAL A 347 1.78 -17.88 9.38
CA VAL A 347 2.01 -18.78 8.26
C VAL A 347 1.59 -20.19 8.69
N PRO A 348 0.66 -20.86 7.97
CA PRO A 348 0.34 -22.25 8.24
C PRO A 348 1.60 -23.10 8.02
N VAL A 349 1.94 -23.94 8.99
CA VAL A 349 3.02 -24.92 8.84
C VAL A 349 2.37 -26.18 8.31
N GLU A 350 2.67 -26.55 7.07
CA GLU A 350 2.39 -27.90 6.60
C GLU A 350 3.25 -28.86 7.43
N GLU A 351 2.62 -29.61 8.33
CA GLU A 351 3.29 -30.73 9.00
C GLU A 351 3.67 -31.73 7.90
N PRO A 352 4.96 -32.10 7.76
CA PRO A 352 5.33 -33.13 6.80
C PRO A 352 4.51 -34.38 7.14
N GLN A 353 3.81 -34.89 6.13
CA GLN A 353 3.10 -36.16 6.22
C GLN A 353 4.05 -37.16 6.85
N THR A 354 3.67 -37.70 7.99
CA THR A 354 4.46 -38.70 8.68
C THR A 354 4.43 -39.94 7.81
N GLU A 355 5.40 -40.08 6.91
CA GLU A 355 5.71 -41.37 6.31
C GLU A 355 6.00 -42.33 7.46
N ASP A 356 5.38 -43.50 7.38
CA ASP A 356 5.37 -44.56 8.37
C ASP A 356 6.76 -44.89 8.94
N ILE A 357 7.06 -44.40 10.14
CA ILE A 357 8.16 -44.95 10.95
C ILE A 357 7.55 -45.90 11.96
N SER A 358 7.39 -47.14 11.50
CA SER A 358 7.20 -48.31 12.34
C SER A 358 8.39 -48.47 13.30
N ILE A 359 8.07 -48.49 14.60
CA ILE A 359 8.75 -49.19 15.71
C ILE A 359 10.28 -49.06 15.74
N ARG A 360 10.79 -48.10 16.52
CA ARG A 360 12.01 -48.29 17.33
C ARG A 360 11.80 -47.72 18.73
N LYS A 361 11.54 -48.61 19.69
CA LYS A 361 11.69 -48.33 21.14
C LYS A 361 13.18 -48.12 21.44
N GLY A 362 13.56 -46.91 21.80
CA GLY A 362 14.84 -46.58 22.42
C GLY A 362 14.64 -45.45 23.44
N PRO A 363 15.40 -45.40 24.54
CA PRO A 363 15.20 -44.41 25.60
C PRO A 363 15.61 -43.00 25.12
N PRO A 364 15.02 -41.93 25.69
CA PRO A 364 15.21 -40.57 25.21
C PRO A 364 16.64 -40.07 25.49
N PRO A 365 17.27 -39.32 24.57
CA PRO A 365 18.51 -38.61 24.84
C PRO A 365 18.25 -37.38 25.74
N PRO A 366 19.25 -36.93 26.51
CA PRO A 366 19.09 -35.88 27.50
C PRO A 366 18.98 -34.50 26.84
N ALA A 367 18.30 -33.61 27.56
CA ALA A 367 18.04 -32.21 27.23
C ALA A 367 19.20 -31.52 26.49
N ALA A 368 18.91 -31.07 25.26
CA ALA A 368 19.72 -30.08 24.56
C ALA A 368 18.96 -28.75 24.54
N ALA A 369 19.44 -27.85 25.40
CA ALA A 369 19.50 -26.39 25.31
C ALA A 369 18.50 -25.63 24.40
N GLU A 370 17.63 -24.86 25.06
CA GLU A 370 17.43 -23.41 24.91
C GLU A 370 17.85 -22.75 23.58
N GLY A 371 16.89 -22.12 22.89
CA GLY A 371 17.21 -21.11 21.88
C GLY A 371 16.31 -21.00 20.65
N SER A 372 15.04 -21.43 20.67
CA SER A 372 14.11 -21.00 19.61
C SER A 372 12.67 -21.06 20.08
N SER A 373 12.14 -19.95 20.59
CA SER A 373 10.72 -19.81 20.86
C SER A 373 9.95 -19.63 19.55
N SER A 374 9.91 -20.67 18.72
CA SER A 374 8.93 -20.78 17.64
C SER A 374 7.57 -21.03 18.28
N SER A 375 6.85 -19.96 18.59
CA SER A 375 5.49 -20.05 19.12
C SER A 375 4.56 -20.55 18.03
N LEU A 376 4.48 -21.88 17.91
CA LEU A 376 3.46 -22.59 17.18
C LEU A 376 2.14 -22.41 17.94
N ILE A 377 1.11 -21.91 17.27
CA ILE A 377 -0.25 -21.86 17.83
C ILE A 377 -1.10 -22.85 17.04
N ARG A 378 -1.79 -23.72 17.77
CA ARG A 378 -2.85 -24.56 17.19
C ARG A 378 -4.09 -23.70 17.00
N THR A 379 -4.42 -23.42 15.75
CA THR A 379 -5.71 -22.83 15.38
C THR A 379 -6.66 -23.95 14.94
N PRO A 380 -7.98 -23.72 14.89
CA PRO A 380 -8.93 -24.68 14.33
C PRO A 380 -8.62 -25.08 12.87
N ALA A 381 -7.80 -24.30 12.16
CA ALA A 381 -7.37 -24.53 10.78
C ALA A 381 -5.98 -25.19 10.65
N GLY A 382 -5.31 -25.55 11.75
CA GLY A 382 -3.99 -26.20 11.76
C GLY A 382 -2.95 -25.50 12.65
N THR A 383 -1.74 -26.07 12.67
CA THR A 383 -0.57 -25.48 13.37
C THR A 383 -0.02 -24.31 12.54
N SER A 384 -0.01 -23.09 13.09
CA SER A 384 0.55 -21.91 12.43
C SER A 384 1.75 -21.37 13.19
N ARG A 385 2.77 -20.91 12.47
CA ARG A 385 3.96 -20.24 13.00
C ARG A 385 3.86 -18.73 12.72
N ILE A 386 4.30 -17.91 13.68
CA ILE A 386 4.48 -16.47 13.40
C ILE A 386 5.73 -16.28 12.53
N ALA A 387 5.55 -15.61 11.40
CA ALA A 387 6.60 -15.00 10.62
C ALA A 387 6.64 -13.48 10.90
N GLY A 388 7.84 -12.91 11.03
CA GLY A 388 8.04 -11.50 11.44
C GLY A 388 8.29 -11.33 12.94
N VAL A 389 8.42 -10.08 13.38
CA VAL A 389 8.75 -9.72 14.77
C VAL A 389 7.46 -9.32 15.50
N ARG A 390 7.23 -9.82 16.72
CA ARG A 390 6.08 -9.37 17.53
C ARG A 390 6.34 -7.96 18.08
N GLU A 391 5.30 -7.15 18.22
CA GLU A 391 5.42 -5.79 18.77
C GLU A 391 6.08 -5.77 20.16
N GLY A 392 5.77 -6.75 21.02
CA GLY A 392 6.37 -6.87 22.35
C GLY A 392 7.83 -7.30 22.33
N GLU A 393 8.22 -8.16 21.38
CA GLU A 393 9.61 -8.57 21.18
C GLU A 393 10.44 -7.42 20.63
N TRP A 394 9.91 -6.72 19.62
CA TRP A 394 10.53 -5.51 19.08
C TRP A 394 10.71 -4.45 20.17
N PHE A 395 9.65 -4.19 20.96
CA PHE A 395 9.72 -3.23 22.06
C PHE A 395 10.76 -3.62 23.10
N ARG A 396 10.78 -4.88 23.55
CA ARG A 396 11.77 -5.37 24.51
C ARG A 396 13.20 -5.21 24.00
N LYS A 397 13.43 -5.44 22.71
CA LYS A 397 14.73 -5.25 22.06
C LYS A 397 15.15 -3.77 22.04
N TRP A 398 14.23 -2.87 21.73
CA TRP A 398 14.52 -1.44 21.54
C TRP A 398 14.39 -0.58 22.80
N GLN A 399 13.69 -1.05 23.83
CA GLN A 399 13.44 -0.29 25.06
C GLN A 399 14.73 0.25 25.71
N PRO A 400 15.83 -0.53 25.87
CA PRO A 400 17.06 0.01 26.45
C PRO A 400 17.66 1.15 25.62
N THR A 401 17.65 1.02 24.28
CA THR A 401 18.14 2.05 23.36
C THR A 401 17.30 3.32 23.45
N ILE A 402 15.96 3.20 23.52
CA ILE A 402 15.05 4.33 23.66
C ILE A 402 15.33 5.09 24.98
N VAL A 403 15.40 4.36 26.10
CA VAL A 403 15.63 4.97 27.42
C VAL A 403 17.00 5.66 27.48
N ARG A 404 18.03 5.06 26.88
CA ARG A 404 19.37 5.65 26.79
C ARG A 404 19.39 6.89 25.91
N ALA A 405 18.74 6.86 24.73
CA ALA A 405 18.65 8.00 23.83
C ALA A 405 17.96 9.20 24.51
N VAL A 406 16.89 8.94 25.29
CA VAL A 406 16.21 9.96 26.09
C VAL A 406 17.12 10.51 27.20
N SER A 407 17.76 9.64 27.97
CA SER A 407 18.63 10.03 29.09
C SER A 407 19.81 10.88 28.61
N ASN A 408 20.33 10.58 27.43
CA ASN A 408 21.42 11.31 26.79
C ASN A 408 20.97 12.52 25.97
N ARG A 409 19.67 12.86 25.96
CA ARG A 409 19.12 13.97 25.17
C ARG A 409 19.49 13.88 23.68
N TYR A 410 19.44 12.67 23.14
CA TYR A 410 19.90 12.38 21.79
C TYR A 410 19.04 13.07 20.74
N GLN A 411 19.69 13.77 19.82
CA GLN A 411 19.05 14.46 18.69
C GLN A 411 19.73 14.04 17.40
N CYS A 412 18.98 13.39 16.50
CA CYS A 412 19.49 12.98 15.20
C CYS A 412 18.38 12.97 14.16
N SER A 413 18.70 13.48 12.97
CA SER A 413 17.82 13.41 11.79
C SER A 413 17.93 12.08 11.05
N THR A 414 18.94 11.27 11.34
CA THR A 414 19.13 9.94 10.72
C THR A 414 18.47 8.89 11.61
N PRO A 415 17.63 8.00 11.06
CA PRO A 415 16.98 6.96 11.85
C PRO A 415 17.98 5.93 12.35
N LEU A 416 17.72 5.39 13.53
CA LEU A 416 18.47 4.29 14.13
C LEU A 416 18.03 2.97 13.49
N TYR A 417 18.98 2.20 12.95
CA TYR A 417 18.72 0.89 12.33
C TYR A 417 19.09 -0.30 13.23
N HIS A 418 20.00 -0.08 14.17
CA HIS A 418 20.52 -1.12 15.07
C HIS A 418 20.32 -0.73 16.53
N THR A 419 20.10 -1.76 17.36
CA THR A 419 20.09 -1.60 18.81
C THR A 419 21.51 -1.39 19.33
N THR A 420 21.62 -0.70 20.47
CA THR A 420 22.89 -0.13 20.95
C THR A 420 23.97 -1.15 21.37
N GLU A 421 23.67 -2.46 21.42
CA GLU A 421 24.71 -3.48 21.58
C GLU A 421 25.74 -3.46 20.41
N GLU A 422 25.41 -2.87 19.26
CA GLU A 422 26.24 -2.93 18.04
C GLU A 422 26.83 -1.60 17.53
N GLY A 423 26.44 -0.40 18.00
CA GLY A 423 26.92 0.80 17.29
C GLY A 423 26.45 2.20 17.70
N ILE A 424 26.53 2.58 18.98
CA ILE A 424 26.68 3.99 19.32
C ILE A 424 28.06 4.12 19.97
N PRO A 425 28.98 4.98 19.48
CA PRO A 425 30.20 5.25 20.20
C PRO A 425 29.79 5.66 21.61
N GLN A 426 30.22 4.87 22.60
CA GLN A 426 30.19 5.33 23.98
C GLN A 426 30.76 6.74 23.93
N ALA A 427 30.03 7.71 24.48
CA ALA A 427 30.59 9.04 24.67
C ALA A 427 31.90 8.80 25.40
N HIS A 428 33.00 8.94 24.68
CA HIS A 428 34.32 8.78 25.25
C HIS A 428 34.34 9.69 26.45
N ASP A 429 34.74 9.10 27.57
CA ASP A 429 35.02 9.79 28.80
C ASP A 429 35.67 11.14 28.49
N LEU A 430 35.16 12.17 29.16
CA LEU A 430 35.85 13.43 29.34
C LEU A 430 37.19 13.08 30.01
N ASP A 431 38.22 12.82 29.20
CA ASP A 431 39.59 12.84 29.66
C ASP A 431 39.90 14.30 29.99
N GLY A 432 39.81 14.59 31.28
CA GLY A 432 40.39 15.78 31.84
C GLY A 432 41.89 15.76 31.62
N TYR A 433 42.34 16.65 30.73
CA TYR A 433 43.60 17.38 30.85
C TYR A 433 43.40 18.81 30.35
#